data_AF-A0A954Y8P1-F1
#
_entry.id   AF-A0A954Y8P1-F1
#
_cell.length_a   1.000
_cell.length_b   1.000
_cell.length_c   1.000
_cell.angle_alpha   90.00
_cell.angle_beta   90.00
_cell.angle_gamma   90.00
#
_symmetry.space_group_name_H-M   'P 1'
#
loop_
_entity.id
_entity.type
_entity.pdbx_description
1 polymer ?
#
loop_
_entity_poly.entity_id
_entity_poly.type
_entity_poly.pdbx_seq_one_letter_code
_entity_poly.pdbx_strand_id
1 'polypeptide(L)' 'MSVLVQKEAPDFTAQAVMPDGSFKEISLSDYRGKYVLLFFYPLDF' A
#
# COMPACT_ATOMS: atom_id res chain seq x y z
N MET A 1 16.94 -12.12 0.88
CA MET A 1 16.14 -10.92 0.57
C MET A 1 16.91 -10.09 -0.45
N SER A 2 16.38 -9.89 -1.65
CA SER A 2 16.96 -8.96 -2.63
C SER A 2 16.30 -7.60 -2.48
N VAL A 3 17.06 -6.52 -2.60
CA VAL A 3 16.55 -5.14 -2.54
C VAL A 3 15.94 -4.80 -3.91
N LEU A 4 14.64 -4.52 -3.97
CA LEU A 4 13.89 -4.28 -5.22
C LEU A 4 13.84 -2.79 -5.63
N VAL A 5 14.90 -2.04 -5.34
CA VAL A 5 14.96 -0.60 -5.67
C VAL A 5 15.05 -0.38 -7.18
N GLN A 6 14.41 0.68 -7.70
CA GLN A 6 14.31 1.03 -9.13
C GLN A 6 13.59 0.00 -10.02
N LYS A 7 12.98 -1.03 -9.43
CA LYS A 7 12.06 -1.94 -10.13
C LYS A 7 10.63 -1.47 -9.94
N GLU A 8 9.73 -1.96 -10.78
CA GLU A 8 8.31 -1.77 -10.55
C GLU A 8 7.91 -2.35 -9.19
N ALA A 9 7.21 -1.56 -8.39
CA ALA A 9 6.73 -1.99 -7.09
C ALA A 9 5.72 -3.13 -7.28
N PRO A 10 5.81 -4.23 -6.49
CA PRO A 10 4.84 -5.32 -6.56
C PRO A 10 3.44 -4.79 -6.29
N ASP A 11 2.51 -5.07 -7.22
CA ASP A 11 1.11 -4.70 -7.01
C ASP A 11 0.52 -5.55 -5.89
N PHE A 12 -0.40 -4.95 -5.14
CA PHE A 12 -1.15 -5.63 -4.09
C PHE A 12 -2.56 -5.07 -4.05
N THR A 13 -3.50 -5.93 -3.65
CA THR A 13 -4.88 -5.56 -3.37
C THR A 13 -5.22 -6.02 -1.96
N ALA A 14 -5.71 -5.10 -1.12
CA ALA A 14 -6.04 -5.39 0.27
C ALA A 14 -7.22 -4.53 0.74
N GLN A 15 -7.93 -5.00 1.77
CA GLN A 15 -8.86 -4.16 2.50
C GLN A 15 -8.11 -3.19 3.40
N ALA A 16 -8.48 -1.92 3.35
CA ALA A 16 -7.95 -0.85 4.18
C ALA A 16 -9.09 -0.12 4.89
N VAL A 17 -8.77 0.43 6.08
CA VAL A 17 -9.66 1.35 6.80
C VAL A 17 -9.42 2.76 6.28
N MET A 18 -10.47 3.39 5.80
CA MET A 18 -10.45 4.75 5.25
C MET A 18 -10.59 5.81 6.36
N PRO A 19 -10.32 7.10 6.10
CA PRO A 19 -10.40 8.17 7.11
C PRO A 19 -11.78 8.33 7.76
N ASP A 20 -12.84 7.88 7.10
CA ASP A 20 -14.22 7.87 7.58
C ASP A 20 -14.59 6.60 8.37
N GLY A 21 -13.63 5.70 8.59
CA GLY A 21 -13.84 4.42 9.27
C GLY A 21 -14.48 3.33 8.39
N SER A 22 -14.71 3.62 7.11
CA SER A 22 -15.23 2.61 6.18
C SER A 22 -14.13 1.64 5.74
N PHE A 23 -14.53 0.41 5.41
CA PHE A 23 -13.65 -0.56 4.76
C PHE A 23 -13.72 -0.38 3.25
N LYS A 24 -12.56 -0.28 2.62
CA LYS A 24 -12.44 -0.21 1.16
C LYS A 24 -11.34 -1.14 0.68
N GLU A 25 -11.58 -1.81 -0.44
CA GLU A 25 -10.54 -2.50 -1.18
C GLU A 25 -9.69 -1.48 -1.94
N ILE A 26 -8.38 -1.50 -1.71
CA ILE A 26 -7.40 -0.64 -2.37
C ILE A 26 -6.39 -1.49 -3.13
N SER A 27 -5.97 -1.00 -4.30
CA SER A 27 -4.84 -1.55 -5.04
C SER A 27 -3.72 -0.51 -5.15
N LEU A 28 -2.45 -0.94 -5.17
CA LEU A 28 -1.33 -0.02 -5.38
C LEU A 28 -1.45 0.70 -6.75
N SER A 29 -1.99 0.00 -7.73
CA SER A 29 -2.31 0.55 -9.06
C SER A 29 -3.32 1.71 -9.04
N ASP A 30 -4.18 1.84 -8.03
CA ASP A 30 -5.12 2.97 -7.90
C ASP A 30 -4.40 4.31 -7.68
N TYR A 31 -3.14 4.28 -7.24
CA TYR A 31 -2.34 5.45 -6.91
C TYR A 31 -1.35 5.87 -8.01
N ARG A 32 -1.44 5.28 -9.21
CA ARG A 32 -0.58 5.65 -10.35
C ARG A 32 -0.66 7.15 -10.65
N GLY A 33 0.49 7.73 -10.99
CA GLY A 33 0.63 9.18 -11.21
C GLY A 33 0.84 10.00 -9.95
N LYS A 34 0.84 9.39 -8.75
CA LYS A 34 1.21 10.02 -7.48
C LYS A 34 2.41 9.32 -6.87
N TYR A 35 3.21 10.06 -6.11
CA TYR A 35 4.20 9.44 -5.23
C TYR A 35 3.50 8.82 -4.02
N VAL A 36 3.85 7.59 -3.68
CA VAL A 36 3.26 6.81 -2.59
C VAL A 36 4.35 6.43 -1.61
N LEU A 37 4.08 6.59 -0.31
CA LEU A 37 4.90 6.09 0.78
C LEU A 37 4.16 4.93 1.43
N LEU A 38 4.73 3.73 1.36
CA LEU A 38 4.23 2.52 2.02
C LEU A 38 5.16 2.18 3.18
N PHE A 39 4.60 2.09 4.39
CA PHE A 39 5.32 1.77 5.62
C PHE A 39 4.68 0.57 6.30
N PHE A 40 5.51 -0.37 6.76
CA PHE A 40 5.07 -1.53 7.53
C PHE A 40 5.43 -1.32 9.00
N TYR A 41 4.46 -1.55 9.87
CA TYR A 41 4.65 -1.57 11.32
C TYR A 41 4.23 -2.94 11.87
N PRO A 42 4.81 -3.40 12.99
CA PRO A 42 4.75 -4.81 13.38
C PRO A 42 3.37 -5.27 13.86
N LEU A 43 2.72 -4.49 14.71
CA LEU A 43 1.41 -4.83 15.29
C LEU A 43 0.78 -3.58 15.91
N ASP A 44 -0.55 -3.50 15.86
CA ASP A 44 -1.32 -2.53 16.63
C ASP A 44 -1.52 -3.06 18.05
N PHE A 45 -0.89 -2.42 19.04
CA PHE A 45 -0.92 -2.69 20.49
C PHE A 45 -0.66 -4.14 20.94
#